data_AF-A0A0R2PR06-F1
#
_entry.id   AF-A0A0R2PR06-F1
#
_cell.length_a   1.000
_cell.length_b   1.000
_cell.length_c   1.000
_cell.angle_alpha   90.00
_cell.angle_beta   90.00
_cell.angle_gamma   90.00
#
_symmetry.space_group_name_H-M   'P 1'
#
loop_
_entity.id
_entity.type
_entity.pdbx_description
1 polymer ?
#
loop_
_entity_poly.entity_id
_entity_poly.type
_entity_poly.pdbx_seq_one_letter_code
_entity_poly.pdbx_strand_id
1 'polypeptide(L)'
;ESFAYLRPETAQHIFTNFKNVVDSTSKHLPFGIAQIGKAFRNEITPRNFIFRVREFEQMELEFFVKPGTDEDWHKLWVEARLDWWSEQGVERDSLELYHVPSDELAHYSKATVDIMYKFPHGLEELEGIANRTDFDLGSHSKNQEELDIQSIVKENNESNARLAIQDQETKKWTVPYVIEPSAGVDRGVLAILNEAYKVEDLGEGKSRTVLALKPHLSPIKAAVIPLKKNHEGLVGIASDIKKELQKLRLGRILFENSGNIGKSYRRHDEIGTPLCITVDFETLDDDSVTIRDRDTMEQSRIKISELGGYLEGLIIN
;
A
#
# COMPACT_ATOMS: atom_id res chain seq x y z
N GLU A 1 -10.40 12.47 37.09
CA GLU A 1 -10.51 11.25 36.26
C GLU A 1 -9.66 11.46 35.02
N SER A 2 -8.88 10.47 34.61
CA SER A 2 -8.10 10.53 33.37
C SER A 2 -8.84 9.72 32.31
N PHE A 3 -9.13 10.32 31.16
CA PHE A 3 -9.74 9.66 30.01
C PHE A 3 -8.80 9.74 28.80
N ALA A 4 -8.95 8.81 27.87
CA ALA A 4 -8.19 8.75 26.63
C ALA A 4 -9.07 8.19 25.50
N TYR A 5 -8.69 8.45 24.26
CA TYR A 5 -9.37 7.93 23.07
C TYR A 5 -8.46 7.00 22.28
N LEU A 6 -9.07 6.01 21.63
CA LEU A 6 -8.45 5.37 20.48
C LEU A 6 -8.61 6.32 19.29
N ARG A 7 -7.52 6.62 18.60
CA ARG A 7 -7.53 7.60 17.50
C ARG A 7 -8.43 7.13 16.35
N PRO A 8 -9.31 7.98 15.80
CA PRO A 8 -10.19 7.63 14.68
C PRO A 8 -9.52 7.73 13.30
N GLU A 9 -8.31 8.30 13.28
CA GLU A 9 -7.44 8.52 12.11
C GLU A 9 -5.99 8.64 12.60
N THR A 10 -5.01 8.64 11.69
CA THR A 10 -3.59 8.68 12.05
C THR A 10 -2.96 10.08 11.95
N ALA A 11 -3.59 10.97 11.17
CA ALA A 11 -3.21 12.35 10.87
C ALA A 11 -2.92 13.21 12.11
N GLN A 12 -3.75 13.14 13.15
CA GLN A 12 -3.61 13.97 14.37
C GLN A 12 -2.23 13.86 15.03
N HIS A 13 -1.59 12.69 14.99
CA HIS A 13 -0.25 12.51 15.54
C HIS A 13 0.83 13.22 14.72
N ILE A 14 0.62 13.36 13.42
CA ILE A 14 1.55 14.06 12.53
C ILE A 14 1.50 15.57 12.84
N PHE A 15 0.30 16.15 12.93
CA PHE A 15 0.14 17.57 13.25
C PHE A 15 0.70 17.95 14.62
N THR A 16 0.37 17.18 15.66
CA THR A 16 0.87 17.44 17.02
C THR A 16 2.38 17.27 17.15
N ASN A 17 3.03 16.48 16.29
CA ASN A 17 4.49 16.32 16.24
C ASN A 17 5.18 17.22 15.21
N PHE A 18 4.46 18.07 14.50
CA PHE A 18 5.01 18.92 13.43
C PHE A 18 6.28 19.64 13.88
N LYS A 19 6.23 20.37 15.00
CA LYS A 19 7.39 21.10 15.52
C LYS A 19 8.56 20.19 15.87
N ASN A 20 8.30 19.04 16.51
CA ASN A 20 9.34 18.08 16.87
C ASN A 20 10.07 17.56 15.62
N VAL A 21 9.33 17.26 14.56
CA VAL A 21 9.91 16.81 13.28
C VAL A 21 10.69 17.93 12.62
N VAL A 22 10.14 19.14 12.53
CA VAL A 22 10.82 20.30 11.95
C VAL A 22 12.13 20.60 12.69
N ASP A 23 12.11 20.63 14.01
CA ASP A 23 13.29 20.92 14.84
C ASP A 23 14.38 19.83 14.69
N SER A 24 13.99 18.56 14.64
CA SER A 24 14.93 17.43 14.59
C SER A 24 15.48 17.15 13.19
N THR A 25 14.76 17.53 12.13
CA THR A 25 15.14 17.26 10.74
C THR A 25 15.56 18.50 9.96
N SER A 26 15.32 19.70 10.51
CA SER A 26 15.61 20.98 9.86
C SER A 26 15.00 21.11 8.45
N LYS A 27 13.79 20.55 8.24
CA LYS A 27 13.10 20.60 6.96
C LYS A 27 12.60 22.01 6.64
N HIS A 28 12.61 22.34 5.35
CA HIS A 28 12.02 23.55 4.79
C HIS A 28 10.84 23.17 3.88
N LEU A 29 9.87 24.08 3.74
CA LEU A 29 8.75 23.87 2.83
C LEU A 29 9.22 23.84 1.36
N PRO A 30 8.63 22.99 0.51
CA PRO A 30 7.61 21.98 0.83
C PRO A 30 8.24 20.68 1.35
N PHE A 31 7.56 20.01 2.28
CA PHE A 31 7.94 18.67 2.74
C PHE A 31 6.71 17.95 3.30
N GLY A 32 6.77 16.62 3.44
CA GLY A 32 5.70 15.86 4.06
C GLY A 32 6.16 14.90 5.13
N ILE A 33 5.22 14.46 5.94
CA ILE A 33 5.37 13.41 6.95
C ILE A 33 4.37 12.31 6.62
N ALA A 34 4.86 11.11 6.33
CA ALA A 34 4.03 9.94 6.04
C ALA A 34 3.99 9.00 7.24
N GLN A 35 2.84 8.36 7.47
CA GLN A 35 2.66 7.37 8.51
C GLN A 35 1.70 6.28 8.05
N ILE A 36 1.96 5.04 8.50
CA ILE A 36 0.98 3.95 8.45
C ILE A 36 0.62 3.60 9.88
N GLY A 37 -0.67 3.39 10.15
CA GLY A 37 -1.05 2.79 11.42
C GLY A 37 -2.55 2.58 11.62
N LYS A 38 -2.87 2.01 12.79
CA LYS A 38 -4.25 1.69 13.17
C LYS A 38 -5.09 2.92 13.45
N ALA A 39 -6.36 2.82 13.07
CA ALA A 39 -7.42 3.76 13.37
C ALA A 39 -8.67 2.99 13.86
N PHE A 40 -9.45 3.63 14.73
CA PHE A 40 -10.61 3.03 15.37
C PHE A 40 -11.83 3.92 15.22
N ARG A 41 -12.84 3.45 14.49
CA ARG A 41 -14.13 4.16 14.32
C ARG A 41 -15.23 3.35 14.99
N ASN A 42 -16.02 3.98 15.85
CA ASN A 42 -17.13 3.30 16.52
C ASN A 42 -18.34 3.13 15.58
N GLU A 43 -18.12 2.37 14.50
CA GLU A 43 -19.10 2.11 13.46
C GLU A 43 -20.31 1.37 14.04
N ILE A 44 -21.49 1.96 13.86
CA ILE A 44 -22.75 1.42 14.38
C ILE A 44 -23.16 0.19 13.58
N THR A 45 -22.96 0.26 12.25
CA THR A 45 -23.41 -0.80 11.35
C THR A 45 -22.26 -1.31 10.47
N PRO A 46 -21.44 -2.25 10.98
CA PRO A 46 -20.42 -2.91 10.17
C PRO A 46 -21.05 -3.64 8.99
N ARG A 47 -20.48 -3.47 7.79
CA ARG A 47 -21.03 -3.99 6.52
C ARG A 47 -19.91 -4.29 5.51
N ASN A 48 -20.25 -5.12 4.53
CA ASN A 48 -19.45 -5.41 3.33
C ASN A 48 -18.01 -5.85 3.65
N PHE A 49 -17.87 -6.97 4.35
CA PHE A 49 -16.59 -7.61 4.63
C PHE A 49 -15.60 -6.66 5.35
N ILE A 50 -14.58 -6.14 4.66
CA ILE A 50 -13.53 -5.27 5.22
C ILE A 50 -13.74 -3.77 4.96
N PHE A 51 -14.89 -3.36 4.41
CA PHE A 51 -15.16 -1.95 4.07
C PHE A 51 -15.54 -1.07 5.26
N ARG A 52 -16.51 -1.52 6.06
CA ARG A 52 -17.02 -0.80 7.21
C ARG A 52 -16.76 -1.64 8.45
N VAL A 53 -15.61 -1.37 9.05
CA VAL A 53 -15.09 -2.07 10.22
C VAL A 53 -14.78 -1.05 11.33
N ARG A 54 -14.59 -1.57 12.55
CA ARG A 54 -14.30 -0.72 13.73
C ARG A 54 -12.81 -0.48 13.96
N GLU A 55 -11.97 -1.35 13.43
CA GLU A 55 -10.51 -1.28 13.47
C GLU A 55 -10.00 -1.54 12.06
N PHE A 56 -9.12 -0.67 11.58
CA PHE A 56 -8.50 -0.75 10.25
C PHE A 56 -7.17 0.01 10.28
N GLU A 57 -6.41 -0.06 9.19
CA GLU A 57 -5.16 0.68 9.03
C GLU A 57 -5.26 1.68 7.90
N GLN A 58 -4.60 2.83 8.07
CA GLN A 58 -4.50 3.86 7.05
C GLN A 58 -3.03 4.14 6.71
N MET A 59 -2.80 4.54 5.46
CA MET A 59 -1.55 5.11 4.97
C MET A 59 -1.84 6.58 4.69
N GLU A 60 -1.29 7.46 5.50
CA GLU A 60 -1.57 8.90 5.42
C GLU A 60 -0.27 9.68 5.22
N LEU A 61 -0.36 10.76 4.46
CA LEU A 61 0.70 11.71 4.24
C LEU A 61 0.17 13.11 4.53
N GLU A 62 0.82 13.84 5.42
CA GLU A 62 0.59 15.28 5.56
C GLU A 62 1.69 16.02 4.80
N PHE A 63 1.36 16.59 3.65
CA PHE A 63 2.30 17.34 2.82
C PHE A 63 2.15 18.85 3.07
N PHE A 64 3.12 19.41 3.79
CA PHE A 64 3.16 20.81 4.19
C PHE A 64 3.70 21.68 3.06
N VAL A 65 2.92 22.68 2.68
CA VAL A 65 3.19 23.58 1.55
C VAL A 65 3.02 25.04 1.94
N LYS A 66 3.58 25.93 1.13
CA LYS A 66 3.42 27.38 1.31
C LYS A 66 1.99 27.78 0.92
N PRO A 67 1.28 28.59 1.73
CA PRO A 67 -0.01 29.14 1.33
C PRO A 67 0.07 29.79 -0.06
N GLY A 68 -0.92 29.53 -0.90
CA GLY A 68 -0.95 29.99 -2.30
C GLY A 68 -0.28 29.06 -3.31
N THR A 69 0.34 27.95 -2.87
CA THR A 69 0.83 26.88 -3.76
C THR A 69 0.02 25.59 -3.63
N ASP A 70 -0.96 25.56 -2.72
CA ASP A 70 -1.73 24.39 -2.31
C ASP A 70 -2.52 23.75 -3.45
N GLU A 71 -3.09 24.54 -4.36
CA GLU A 71 -3.87 24.00 -5.48
C GLU A 71 -3.04 23.21 -6.49
N ASP A 72 -1.81 23.66 -6.76
CA ASP A 72 -0.90 22.96 -7.66
C ASP A 72 -0.38 21.67 -7.02
N TRP A 73 -0.06 21.72 -5.72
CA TRP A 73 0.33 20.53 -4.96
C TRP A 73 -0.81 19.53 -4.82
N HIS A 74 -2.04 19.99 -4.63
CA HIS A 74 -3.23 19.13 -4.57
C HIS A 74 -3.40 18.33 -5.86
N LYS A 75 -3.36 19.01 -7.02
CA LYS A 75 -3.42 18.35 -8.34
C LYS A 75 -2.27 17.36 -8.55
N LEU A 76 -1.05 17.75 -8.17
CA LEU A 76 0.12 16.89 -8.29
C LEU A 76 -0.04 15.60 -7.48
N TRP A 77 -0.52 15.71 -6.23
CA TRP A 77 -0.75 14.54 -5.39
C TRP A 77 -1.88 13.66 -5.92
N VAL A 78 -2.98 14.21 -6.44
CA VAL A 78 -4.04 13.41 -7.07
C VAL A 78 -3.48 12.53 -8.20
N GLU A 79 -2.72 13.12 -9.13
CA GLU A 79 -2.11 12.35 -10.24
C GLU A 79 -1.07 11.35 -9.73
N ALA A 80 -0.20 11.76 -8.81
CA ALA A 80 0.83 10.88 -8.25
C ALA A 80 0.21 9.65 -7.54
N ARG A 81 -0.93 9.81 -6.86
CA ARG A 81 -1.63 8.71 -6.20
C ARG A 81 -2.36 7.81 -7.19
N LEU A 82 -2.95 8.36 -8.26
CA LEU A 82 -3.50 7.56 -9.36
C LEU A 82 -2.44 6.67 -10.03
N ASP A 83 -1.28 7.26 -10.36
CA ASP A 83 -0.17 6.53 -10.98
C ASP A 83 0.34 5.43 -10.04
N TRP A 84 0.46 5.73 -8.74
CA TRP A 84 0.88 4.75 -7.74
C TRP A 84 -0.08 3.55 -7.65
N TRP A 85 -1.41 3.76 -7.67
CA TRP A 85 -2.38 2.66 -7.67
C TRP A 85 -2.28 1.81 -8.94
N SER A 86 -2.06 2.45 -10.09
CA SER A 86 -1.82 1.74 -11.36
C SER A 86 -0.56 0.86 -11.30
N GLU A 87 0.53 1.36 -10.71
CA GLU A 87 1.75 0.59 -10.47
C GLU A 87 1.53 -0.61 -9.53
N GLN A 88 0.60 -0.49 -8.57
CA GLN A 88 0.23 -1.60 -7.68
C GLN A 88 -0.68 -2.65 -8.34
N GLY A 89 -1.04 -2.46 -9.61
CA GLY A 89 -1.89 -3.40 -10.36
C GLY A 89 -3.38 -3.09 -10.25
N VAL A 90 -3.76 -1.87 -9.89
CA VAL A 90 -5.14 -1.40 -10.00
C VAL A 90 -5.33 -0.65 -11.31
N GLU A 91 -6.01 -1.27 -12.27
CA GLU A 91 -6.17 -0.70 -13.61
C GLU A 91 -6.83 0.69 -13.56
N ARG A 92 -6.31 1.64 -14.35
CA ARG A 92 -6.79 3.03 -14.36
C ARG A 92 -8.26 3.13 -14.77
N ASP A 93 -8.73 2.21 -15.63
CA ASP A 93 -10.14 2.11 -16.04
C ASP A 93 -11.08 1.68 -14.91
N SER A 94 -10.54 1.04 -13.86
CA SER A 94 -11.27 0.67 -12.64
C SER A 94 -11.34 1.81 -11.63
N LEU A 95 -10.63 2.92 -11.87
CA LEU A 95 -10.56 4.10 -11.00
C LEU A 95 -11.41 5.25 -11.58
N GLU A 96 -12.11 5.96 -10.69
CA GLU A 96 -12.85 7.18 -11.04
C GLU A 96 -12.49 8.29 -10.05
N LEU A 97 -12.24 9.50 -10.56
CA LEU A 97 -12.03 10.66 -9.70
C LEU A 97 -13.38 11.30 -9.37
N TYR A 98 -13.71 11.32 -8.08
CA TYR A 98 -14.85 12.06 -7.56
C TYR A 98 -14.38 13.37 -6.95
N HIS A 99 -14.73 14.48 -7.58
CA HIS A 99 -14.49 15.82 -7.03
C HIS A 99 -15.62 16.15 -6.05
N VAL A 100 -15.32 16.16 -4.75
CA VAL A 100 -16.32 16.35 -3.71
C VAL A 100 -16.97 17.74 -3.84
N PRO A 101 -18.31 17.83 -3.99
CA PRO A 101 -19.03 19.08 -4.04
C PRO A 101 -18.83 19.93 -2.78
N SER A 102 -18.86 21.25 -2.92
CA SER A 102 -18.58 22.18 -1.82
C SER A 102 -19.49 22.02 -0.60
N ASP A 103 -20.72 21.55 -0.79
CA ASP A 103 -21.70 21.29 0.27
C ASP A 103 -21.49 19.95 1.00
N GLU A 104 -20.68 19.06 0.43
CA GLU A 104 -20.27 17.77 1.02
C GLU A 104 -18.88 17.84 1.67
N LEU A 105 -18.10 18.91 1.41
CA LEU A 105 -16.77 19.08 1.98
C LEU A 105 -16.82 19.13 3.52
N ALA A 106 -15.87 18.43 4.14
CA ALA A 106 -15.63 18.57 5.56
C ALA A 106 -15.21 20.02 5.89
N HIS A 107 -15.56 20.48 7.09
CA HIS A 107 -15.31 21.86 7.55
C HIS A 107 -13.85 22.33 7.48
N TYR A 108 -12.89 21.39 7.43
CA TYR A 108 -11.46 21.66 7.34
C TYR A 108 -10.92 21.61 5.90
N SER A 109 -11.71 21.17 4.92
CA SER A 109 -11.24 20.95 3.55
C SER A 109 -11.65 22.09 2.62
N LYS A 110 -10.67 22.69 1.94
CA LYS A 110 -10.89 23.62 0.83
C LYS A 110 -11.30 22.89 -0.45
N ALA A 111 -10.75 21.70 -0.68
CA ALA A 111 -11.06 20.83 -1.81
C ALA A 111 -10.66 19.40 -1.49
N THR A 112 -11.47 18.43 -1.91
CA THR A 112 -11.15 17.00 -1.79
C THR A 112 -11.42 16.31 -3.12
N VAL A 113 -10.50 15.43 -3.52
CA VAL A 113 -10.71 14.50 -4.63
C VAL A 113 -10.60 13.09 -4.07
N ASP A 114 -11.66 12.33 -4.21
CA ASP A 114 -11.67 10.91 -3.84
C ASP A 114 -11.32 10.07 -5.07
N ILE A 115 -10.32 9.22 -4.93
CA ILE A 115 -10.05 8.14 -5.87
C ILE A 115 -11.02 7.01 -5.52
N MET A 116 -12.01 6.82 -6.38
CA MET A 116 -13.02 5.78 -6.26
C MET A 116 -12.60 4.53 -7.03
N TYR A 117 -12.93 3.35 -6.52
CA TYR A 117 -12.66 2.07 -7.19
C TYR A 117 -13.95 1.27 -7.40
N LYS A 118 -14.06 0.63 -8.57
CA LYS A 118 -15.21 -0.18 -8.99
C LYS A 118 -15.20 -1.56 -8.33
N PHE A 119 -15.48 -1.62 -7.04
CA PHE A 119 -15.60 -2.90 -6.35
C PHE A 119 -16.78 -3.73 -6.88
N PRO A 120 -16.78 -5.06 -6.66
CA PRO A 120 -17.87 -5.94 -7.12
C PRO A 120 -19.28 -5.58 -6.62
N HIS A 121 -19.37 -4.80 -5.53
CA HIS A 121 -20.64 -4.37 -4.94
C HIS A 121 -21.00 -2.90 -5.25
N GLY A 122 -20.13 -2.17 -5.96
CA GLY A 122 -20.36 -0.76 -6.30
C GLY A 122 -19.08 0.07 -6.32
N LEU A 123 -19.25 1.32 -6.75
CA LEU A 123 -18.21 2.33 -6.71
C LEU A 123 -18.06 2.85 -5.28
N GLU A 124 -16.89 2.67 -4.67
CA GLU A 124 -16.61 3.11 -3.30
C GLU A 124 -15.21 3.75 -3.22
N GLU A 125 -15.01 4.60 -2.23
CA GLU A 125 -13.77 5.35 -2.01
C GLU A 125 -12.59 4.42 -1.65
N LEU A 126 -11.46 4.60 -2.34
CA LEU A 126 -10.20 3.89 -2.09
C LEU A 126 -9.21 4.77 -1.31
N GLU A 127 -9.08 6.03 -1.72
CA GLU A 127 -8.17 7.02 -1.13
C GLU A 127 -8.75 8.44 -1.33
N GLY A 128 -8.76 9.24 -0.27
CA GLY A 128 -9.13 10.65 -0.33
C GLY A 128 -7.89 11.53 -0.38
N ILE A 129 -7.86 12.52 -1.27
CA ILE A 129 -6.80 13.53 -1.37
C ILE A 129 -7.41 14.89 -1.05
N ALA A 130 -7.19 15.37 0.18
CA ALA A 130 -7.75 16.61 0.69
C ALA A 130 -6.74 17.76 0.69
N ASN A 131 -7.21 18.98 0.43
CA ASN A 131 -6.50 20.22 0.70
C ASN A 131 -7.11 20.82 1.97
N ARG A 132 -6.42 20.66 3.10
CA ARG A 132 -6.90 21.01 4.43
C ARG A 132 -6.51 22.42 4.87
N THR A 133 -5.78 23.13 4.00
CA THR A 133 -5.24 24.46 4.28
C THR A 133 -4.47 24.48 5.61
N ASP A 134 -4.63 25.50 6.45
CA ASP A 134 -3.93 25.65 7.73
C ASP A 134 -4.77 25.21 8.95
N PHE A 135 -5.92 24.58 8.74
CA PHE A 135 -6.86 24.23 9.80
C PHE A 135 -6.23 23.38 10.91
N ASP A 136 -5.49 22.33 10.56
CA ASP A 136 -4.98 21.35 11.54
C ASP A 136 -3.86 21.93 12.41
N LEU A 137 -2.82 22.48 11.76
CA LEU A 137 -1.73 23.13 12.49
C LEU A 137 -2.24 24.36 13.24
N GLY A 138 -3.15 25.13 12.64
CA GLY A 138 -3.80 26.27 13.27
C GLY A 138 -4.56 25.87 14.54
N SER A 139 -5.35 24.80 14.50
CA SER A 139 -6.13 24.30 15.64
C SER A 139 -5.26 23.79 16.79
N HIS A 140 -4.06 23.27 16.49
CA HIS A 140 -3.15 22.70 17.49
C HIS A 140 -2.03 23.66 17.94
N SER A 141 -1.91 24.83 17.33
CA SER A 141 -0.81 25.76 17.62
C SER A 141 -1.09 26.66 18.82
N LYS A 142 -0.02 26.98 19.55
CA LYS A 142 0.04 28.08 20.52
C LYS A 142 0.11 29.45 19.82
N ASN A 143 -0.39 30.50 20.49
CA ASN A 143 -0.41 31.91 20.05
C ASN A 143 -1.09 32.05 18.67
N GLN A 144 -2.30 31.52 18.52
CA GLN A 144 -3.04 31.54 17.25
C GLN A 144 -3.26 32.97 16.74
N GLU A 145 -3.45 33.93 17.64
CA GLU A 145 -3.63 35.35 17.34
C GLU A 145 -2.42 36.04 16.69
N GLU A 146 -1.22 35.48 16.87
CA GLU A 146 0.00 35.95 16.19
C GLU A 146 0.24 35.27 14.85
N LEU A 147 -0.54 34.23 14.55
CA LEU A 147 -0.46 33.44 13.34
C LEU A 147 -1.57 33.87 12.40
N ASP A 148 -1.21 34.20 11.17
CA ASP A 148 -2.13 34.64 10.11
C ASP A 148 -2.96 33.46 9.57
N ILE A 149 -3.70 32.78 10.47
CA ILE A 149 -4.50 31.58 10.18
C ILE A 149 -5.75 32.00 9.41
N GLN A 150 -5.95 31.39 8.24
CA GLN A 150 -7.08 31.68 7.36
C GLN A 150 -8.31 30.81 7.68
N SER A 151 -8.10 29.61 8.21
CA SER A 151 -9.18 28.70 8.60
C SER A 151 -9.89 29.14 9.88
N ILE A 152 -11.16 28.75 10.00
CA ILE A 152 -11.92 28.93 11.24
C ILE A 152 -11.46 27.87 12.26
N VAL A 153 -10.63 28.28 13.21
CA VAL A 153 -10.12 27.42 14.29
C VAL A 153 -10.73 27.80 15.63
N LYS A 154 -10.82 26.83 16.54
CA LYS A 154 -11.18 27.11 17.94
C LYS A 154 -9.97 27.65 18.68
N GLU A 155 -10.23 28.52 19.65
CA GLU A 155 -9.20 29.04 20.56
C GLU A 155 -8.51 27.88 21.31
N ASN A 156 -7.18 27.83 21.24
CA ASN A 156 -6.36 26.82 21.88
C ASN A 156 -5.40 27.45 22.90
N ASN A 157 -5.77 27.37 24.17
CA ASN A 157 -4.98 27.87 25.30
C ASN A 157 -4.11 26.79 25.98
N GLU A 158 -4.13 25.56 25.46
CA GLU A 158 -3.46 24.41 26.08
C GLU A 158 -2.17 24.01 25.36
N SER A 159 -2.05 24.36 24.08
CA SER A 159 -0.84 24.05 23.30
C SER A 159 0.40 24.77 23.88
N ASN A 160 1.49 24.03 24.01
CA ASN A 160 2.77 24.55 24.47
C ASN A 160 3.73 24.92 23.33
N ALA A 161 3.35 24.62 22.09
CA ALA A 161 4.20 24.72 20.92
C ALA A 161 3.56 25.57 19.82
N ARG A 162 4.35 26.48 19.23
CA ARG A 162 3.97 27.18 18.01
C ARG A 162 4.19 26.24 16.82
N LEU A 163 3.11 25.83 16.15
CA LEU A 163 3.14 24.92 15.01
C LEU A 163 3.15 25.72 13.69
N ALA A 164 4.23 26.45 13.47
CA ALA A 164 4.44 27.28 12.29
C ALA A 164 5.91 27.22 11.86
N ILE A 165 6.20 27.65 10.64
CA ILE A 165 7.57 27.76 10.12
C ILE A 165 7.92 29.23 9.95
N GLN A 166 9.14 29.58 10.36
CA GLN A 166 9.71 30.89 10.09
C GLN A 166 10.47 30.86 8.77
N ASP A 167 10.10 31.76 7.86
CA ASP A 167 10.85 31.99 6.64
C ASP A 167 12.22 32.61 6.98
N GLN A 168 13.30 32.05 6.45
CA GLN A 168 14.65 32.45 6.86
C GLN A 168 15.03 33.84 6.35
N GLU A 169 14.46 34.29 5.23
CA GLU A 169 14.77 35.58 4.61
C GLU A 169 13.93 36.71 5.22
N THR A 170 12.62 36.52 5.24
CA THR A 170 11.64 37.52 5.69
C THR A 170 11.40 37.51 7.19
N LYS A 171 11.84 36.45 7.89
CA LYS A 171 11.57 36.20 9.32
C LYS A 171 10.07 36.12 9.69
N LYS A 172 9.17 36.10 8.70
CA LYS A 172 7.72 35.95 8.91
C LYS A 172 7.40 34.51 9.32
N TRP A 173 6.59 34.35 10.35
CA TRP A 173 5.99 33.06 10.71
C TRP A 173 4.80 32.78 9.81
N THR A 174 4.74 31.57 9.28
CA THR A 174 3.65 31.11 8.42
C THR A 174 3.19 29.75 8.90
N VAL A 175 1.88 29.55 9.02
CA VAL A 175 1.28 28.23 9.20
C VAL A 175 1.19 27.59 7.81
N PRO A 176 1.90 26.48 7.55
CA PRO A 176 1.83 25.81 6.26
C PRO A 176 0.41 25.33 5.96
N TYR A 177 0.07 25.28 4.68
CA TYR A 177 -1.10 24.55 4.22
C TYR A 177 -0.77 23.06 4.10
N VAL A 178 -1.79 22.20 4.18
CA VAL A 178 -1.62 20.75 4.15
C VAL A 178 -2.39 20.13 2.99
N ILE A 179 -1.69 19.32 2.20
CA ILE A 179 -2.30 18.36 1.27
C ILE A 179 -2.19 16.97 1.89
N GLU A 180 -3.32 16.30 2.04
CA GLU A 180 -3.47 15.02 2.73
C GLU A 180 -3.96 13.93 1.77
N PRO A 181 -3.09 13.06 1.26
CA PRO A 181 -3.49 11.74 0.77
C PRO A 181 -3.73 10.78 1.94
N SER A 182 -4.94 10.24 2.05
CA SER A 182 -5.34 9.26 3.07
C SER A 182 -5.95 8.02 2.41
N ALA A 183 -5.21 6.91 2.43
CA ALA A 183 -5.62 5.63 1.88
C ALA A 183 -5.95 4.62 2.99
N GLY A 184 -7.02 3.85 2.81
CA GLY A 184 -7.30 2.68 3.66
C GLY A 184 -6.49 1.47 3.21
N VAL A 185 -5.61 0.93 4.06
CA VAL A 185 -4.78 -0.26 3.76
C VAL A 185 -5.67 -1.44 3.38
N ASP A 186 -6.69 -1.71 4.19
CA ASP A 186 -7.62 -2.81 3.99
C ASP A 186 -8.34 -2.71 2.64
N ARG A 187 -8.86 -1.52 2.30
CA ARG A 187 -9.51 -1.26 1.01
C ARG A 187 -8.54 -1.44 -0.15
N GLY A 188 -7.30 -0.98 -0.01
CA GLY A 188 -6.21 -1.21 -0.95
C GLY A 188 -5.94 -2.68 -1.23
N VAL A 189 -5.83 -3.49 -0.17
CA VAL A 189 -5.67 -4.95 -0.29
C VAL A 189 -6.83 -5.56 -1.05
N LEU A 190 -8.07 -5.14 -0.77
CA LEU A 190 -9.24 -5.67 -1.46
C LEU A 190 -9.29 -5.26 -2.94
N ALA A 191 -8.95 -4.02 -3.27
CA ALA A 191 -8.88 -3.56 -4.66
C ALA A 191 -7.87 -4.40 -5.45
N ILE A 192 -6.66 -4.56 -4.93
CA ILE A 192 -5.61 -5.40 -5.55
C ILE A 192 -6.06 -6.87 -5.70
N LEU A 193 -6.73 -7.43 -4.69
CA LEU A 193 -7.24 -8.79 -4.76
C LEU A 193 -8.34 -8.94 -5.83
N ASN A 194 -9.24 -7.97 -5.98
CA ASN A 194 -10.29 -8.01 -7.00
C ASN A 194 -9.71 -7.91 -8.40
N GLU A 195 -8.74 -7.03 -8.63
CA GLU A 195 -8.05 -6.89 -9.92
C GLU A 195 -7.27 -8.14 -10.30
N ALA A 196 -6.62 -8.78 -9.32
CA ALA A 196 -5.87 -10.00 -9.53
C ALA A 196 -6.76 -11.24 -9.71
N TYR A 197 -7.99 -11.25 -9.18
CA TYR A 197 -8.84 -12.44 -9.17
C TYR A 197 -9.39 -12.76 -10.56
N LYS A 198 -8.97 -13.91 -11.11
CA LYS A 198 -9.45 -14.41 -12.41
C LYS A 198 -9.89 -15.86 -12.29
N VAL A 199 -10.95 -16.20 -13.04
CA VAL A 199 -11.36 -17.59 -13.30
C VAL A 199 -11.14 -17.84 -14.78
N GLU A 200 -10.17 -18.68 -15.09
CA GLU A 200 -9.78 -19.01 -16.47
C GLU A 200 -10.33 -20.38 -16.87
N ASP A 201 -10.90 -20.47 -18.07
CA ASP A 201 -11.30 -21.73 -18.70
C ASP A 201 -10.07 -22.40 -19.33
N LEU A 202 -9.80 -23.64 -18.94
CA LEU A 202 -8.70 -24.45 -19.46
C LEU A 202 -9.14 -25.40 -20.56
N GLY A 203 -10.40 -25.33 -21.00
CA GLY A 203 -11.02 -26.27 -21.92
C GLY A 203 -11.46 -27.56 -21.23
N GLU A 204 -12.21 -28.38 -21.98
CA GLU A 204 -12.73 -29.68 -21.51
C GLU A 204 -13.55 -29.60 -20.21
N GLY A 205 -14.20 -28.46 -19.95
CA GLY A 205 -14.98 -28.24 -18.73
C GLY A 205 -14.15 -28.07 -17.46
N LYS A 206 -12.84 -27.81 -17.56
CA LYS A 206 -11.95 -27.52 -16.43
C LYS A 206 -11.69 -26.02 -16.37
N SER A 207 -11.71 -25.46 -15.17
CA SER A 207 -11.29 -24.08 -14.93
C SER A 207 -10.15 -24.01 -13.91
N ARG A 208 -9.54 -22.82 -13.78
CA ARG A 208 -8.67 -22.49 -12.65
C ARG A 208 -9.03 -21.14 -12.07
N THR A 209 -8.87 -21.02 -10.77
CA THR A 209 -8.82 -19.74 -10.08
C THR A 209 -7.36 -19.32 -9.98
N VAL A 210 -7.06 -18.08 -10.35
CA VAL A 210 -5.72 -17.51 -10.25
C VAL A 210 -5.80 -16.11 -9.66
N LEU A 211 -4.88 -15.81 -8.74
CA LEU A 211 -4.60 -14.43 -8.32
C LEU A 211 -3.42 -13.91 -9.13
N ALA A 212 -3.71 -13.19 -10.21
CA ALA A 212 -2.75 -12.54 -11.10
C ALA A 212 -2.12 -11.28 -10.46
N LEU A 213 -1.66 -11.39 -9.20
CA LEU A 213 -1.00 -10.30 -8.47
C LEU A 213 0.26 -9.85 -9.21
N LYS A 214 0.56 -8.55 -9.17
CA LYS A 214 1.89 -8.06 -9.56
C LYS A 214 2.97 -8.82 -8.77
N PRO A 215 4.05 -9.31 -9.40
CA PRO A 215 5.02 -10.18 -8.74
C PRO A 215 5.61 -9.59 -7.45
N HIS A 216 5.85 -8.28 -7.39
CA HIS A 216 6.36 -7.58 -6.20
C HIS A 216 5.37 -7.54 -5.02
N LEU A 217 4.07 -7.77 -5.27
CA LEU A 217 3.02 -7.85 -4.23
C LEU A 217 2.67 -9.28 -3.81
N SER A 218 3.03 -10.29 -4.61
CA SER A 218 2.73 -11.69 -4.28
C SER A 218 3.23 -12.10 -2.88
N PRO A 219 2.41 -12.75 -2.02
CA PRO A 219 2.80 -13.16 -0.67
C PRO A 219 3.99 -14.12 -0.62
N ILE A 220 4.17 -14.89 -1.70
CA ILE A 220 5.30 -15.78 -1.95
C ILE A 220 5.80 -15.46 -3.35
N LYS A 221 7.11 -15.28 -3.50
CA LYS A 221 7.75 -14.95 -4.79
C LYS A 221 8.06 -16.19 -5.61
N ALA A 222 8.50 -17.26 -4.93
CA ALA A 222 8.71 -18.55 -5.57
C ALA A 222 8.37 -19.69 -4.61
N ALA A 223 7.83 -20.77 -5.16
CA ALA A 223 7.63 -22.02 -4.45
C ALA A 223 8.54 -23.11 -5.02
N VAL A 224 9.40 -23.69 -4.19
CA VAL A 224 10.30 -24.79 -4.56
C VAL A 224 9.66 -26.12 -4.13
N ILE A 225 9.38 -26.98 -5.11
CA ILE A 225 8.55 -28.17 -4.98
C ILE A 225 9.38 -29.40 -5.38
N PRO A 226 9.70 -30.33 -4.47
CA PRO A 226 10.27 -31.61 -4.85
C PRO A 226 9.19 -32.51 -5.48
N LEU A 227 9.47 -33.11 -6.63
CA LEU A 227 8.53 -33.99 -7.34
C LEU A 227 8.10 -35.18 -6.48
N LYS A 228 9.03 -35.72 -5.69
CA LYS A 228 8.77 -36.82 -4.75
C LYS A 228 9.13 -36.42 -3.32
N LYS A 229 8.08 -36.17 -2.53
CA LYS A 229 8.16 -35.64 -1.16
C LYS A 229 9.01 -36.39 -0.13
N ASN A 230 9.25 -37.69 -0.37
CA ASN A 230 10.00 -38.57 0.54
C ASN A 230 11.38 -38.95 -0.01
N HIS A 231 11.79 -38.39 -1.15
CA HIS A 231 13.11 -38.66 -1.71
C HIS A 231 14.12 -37.66 -1.14
N GLU A 232 14.99 -38.11 -0.24
CA GLU A 232 15.92 -37.25 0.49
C GLU A 232 16.78 -36.37 -0.44
N GLY A 233 17.26 -36.91 -1.56
CA GLY A 233 18.03 -36.13 -2.54
C GLY A 233 17.25 -34.95 -3.14
N LEU A 234 15.98 -35.14 -3.52
CA LEU A 234 15.17 -34.09 -4.14
C LEU A 234 14.75 -33.05 -3.09
N VAL A 235 14.40 -33.51 -1.89
CA VAL A 235 14.05 -32.66 -0.76
C VAL A 235 15.25 -31.82 -0.32
N GLY A 236 16.44 -32.41 -0.29
CA GLY A 236 17.70 -31.72 0.00
C GLY A 236 17.96 -30.59 -0.99
N ILE A 237 17.98 -30.90 -2.29
CA ILE A 237 18.20 -29.91 -3.35
C ILE A 237 17.15 -28.79 -3.30
N ALA A 238 15.86 -29.14 -3.18
CA ALA A 238 14.79 -28.15 -3.09
C ALA A 238 14.93 -27.24 -1.85
N SER A 239 15.36 -27.78 -0.71
CA SER A 239 15.65 -27.01 0.51
C SER A 239 16.82 -26.04 0.29
N ASP A 240 17.86 -26.48 -0.41
CA ASP A 240 19.04 -25.65 -0.68
C ASP A 240 18.75 -24.56 -1.71
N ILE A 241 18.04 -24.86 -2.80
CA ILE A 241 17.54 -23.84 -3.75
C ILE A 241 16.71 -22.80 -3.01
N LYS A 242 15.79 -23.23 -2.13
CA LYS A 242 14.98 -22.31 -1.33
C LYS A 242 15.87 -21.39 -0.47
N LYS A 243 16.93 -21.90 0.15
CA LYS A 243 17.85 -21.10 0.97
C LYS A 243 18.62 -20.10 0.11
N GLU A 244 19.16 -20.54 -1.02
CA GLU A 244 19.93 -19.67 -1.91
C GLU A 244 19.07 -18.54 -2.48
N LEU A 245 17.87 -18.85 -2.98
CA LEU A 245 16.95 -17.81 -3.45
C LEU A 245 16.49 -16.88 -2.32
N GLN A 246 16.31 -17.40 -1.10
CA GLN A 246 15.95 -16.57 0.04
C GLN A 246 17.05 -15.56 0.41
N LYS A 247 18.34 -15.88 0.16
CA LYS A 247 19.47 -14.97 0.40
C LYS A 247 19.44 -13.74 -0.51
N LEU A 248 18.76 -13.80 -1.67
CA LEU A 248 18.58 -12.66 -2.57
C LEU A 248 17.69 -11.56 -1.96
N ARG A 249 16.91 -11.89 -0.91
CA ARG A 249 16.03 -10.94 -0.20
C ARG A 249 14.99 -10.25 -1.09
N LEU A 250 14.62 -10.88 -2.21
CA LEU A 250 13.56 -10.42 -3.12
C LEU A 250 12.14 -10.64 -2.56
N GLY A 251 12.02 -11.31 -1.41
CA GLY A 251 10.75 -11.63 -0.76
C GLY A 251 10.74 -13.05 -0.20
N ARG A 252 9.55 -13.55 0.12
CA ARG A 252 9.39 -14.89 0.71
C ARG A 252 9.54 -15.98 -0.35
N ILE A 253 10.46 -16.91 -0.13
CA ILE A 253 10.58 -18.15 -0.89
C ILE A 253 10.04 -19.31 -0.05
N LEU A 254 9.11 -20.09 -0.60
CA LEU A 254 8.50 -21.21 0.09
C LEU A 254 9.11 -22.53 -0.37
N PHE A 255 9.42 -23.42 0.58
CA PHE A 255 9.60 -24.84 0.30
C PHE A 255 8.26 -25.54 0.47
N GLU A 256 7.74 -26.14 -0.60
CA GLU A 256 6.39 -26.71 -0.65
C GLU A 256 6.46 -28.23 -0.83
N ASN A 257 6.16 -28.96 0.25
CA ASN A 257 6.25 -30.43 0.30
C ASN A 257 4.96 -31.10 0.82
N SER A 258 3.82 -30.40 0.78
CA SER A 258 2.56 -30.84 1.40
C SER A 258 1.71 -31.76 0.53
N GLY A 259 1.84 -31.70 -0.80
CA GLY A 259 0.93 -32.35 -1.75
C GLY A 259 1.62 -33.00 -2.94
N ASN A 260 0.82 -33.51 -3.88
CA ASN A 260 1.32 -33.83 -5.21
C ASN A 260 1.57 -32.53 -5.99
N ILE A 261 2.40 -32.60 -7.03
CA ILE A 261 2.83 -31.44 -7.81
C ILE A 261 1.65 -30.63 -8.38
N GLY A 262 0.62 -31.31 -8.91
CA GLY A 262 -0.56 -30.65 -9.47
C GLY A 262 -1.34 -29.85 -8.43
N LYS A 263 -1.52 -30.41 -7.22
CA LYS A 263 -2.17 -29.71 -6.10
C LYS A 263 -1.35 -28.52 -5.62
N SER A 264 -0.02 -28.65 -5.62
CA SER A 264 0.88 -27.55 -5.29
C SER A 264 0.76 -26.40 -6.29
N TYR A 265 0.78 -26.68 -7.61
CA TYR A 265 0.57 -25.65 -8.63
C TYR A 265 -0.78 -24.96 -8.48
N ARG A 266 -1.88 -25.72 -8.28
CA ARG A 266 -3.21 -25.14 -8.09
C ARG A 266 -3.28 -24.21 -6.88
N ARG A 267 -2.71 -24.63 -5.75
CA ARG A 267 -2.62 -23.78 -4.55
C ARG A 267 -1.83 -22.50 -4.83
N HIS A 268 -0.73 -22.60 -5.55
CA HIS A 268 0.14 -21.47 -5.84
C HIS A 268 -0.46 -20.48 -6.85
N ASP A 269 -1.23 -20.98 -7.82
CA ASP A 269 -2.07 -20.15 -8.70
C ASP A 269 -3.12 -19.38 -7.87
N GLU A 270 -3.84 -20.08 -6.98
CA GLU A 270 -4.90 -19.49 -6.14
C GLU A 270 -4.39 -18.42 -5.16
N ILE A 271 -3.16 -18.54 -4.65
CA ILE A 271 -2.55 -17.54 -3.75
C ILE A 271 -1.61 -16.57 -4.48
N GLY A 272 -1.56 -16.65 -5.81
CA GLY A 272 -0.86 -15.70 -6.67
C GLY A 272 0.66 -15.72 -6.60
N THR A 273 1.27 -16.88 -6.32
CA THR A 273 2.72 -17.06 -6.39
C THR A 273 3.16 -17.06 -7.86
N PRO A 274 4.05 -16.14 -8.30
CA PRO A 274 4.33 -15.94 -9.72
C PRO A 274 5.19 -17.06 -10.32
N LEU A 275 6.01 -17.74 -9.50
CA LEU A 275 6.93 -18.78 -9.96
C LEU A 275 6.84 -20.05 -9.13
N CYS A 276 6.68 -21.19 -9.79
CA CYS A 276 6.86 -22.50 -9.18
C CYS A 276 8.10 -23.19 -9.78
N ILE A 277 8.98 -23.69 -8.91
CA ILE A 277 10.24 -24.33 -9.28
C ILE A 277 10.14 -25.79 -8.85
N THR A 278 10.26 -26.71 -9.79
CA THR A 278 10.12 -28.15 -9.55
C THR A 278 11.47 -28.83 -9.63
N VAL A 279 11.81 -29.56 -8.57
CA VAL A 279 13.01 -30.40 -8.47
C VAL A 279 12.59 -31.84 -8.73
N ASP A 280 13.02 -32.39 -9.86
CA ASP A 280 12.68 -33.74 -10.32
C ASP A 280 13.91 -34.66 -10.34
N PHE A 281 13.73 -35.90 -10.78
CA PHE A 281 14.83 -36.87 -10.80
C PHE A 281 15.96 -36.48 -11.76
N GLU A 282 15.64 -35.80 -12.86
CA GLU A 282 16.65 -35.33 -13.82
C GLU A 282 17.55 -34.27 -13.19
N THR A 283 17.03 -33.48 -12.23
CA THR A 283 17.83 -32.52 -11.46
C THR A 283 19.04 -33.15 -10.75
N LEU A 284 18.95 -34.44 -10.37
CA LEU A 284 20.07 -35.14 -9.71
C LEU A 284 21.27 -35.37 -10.65
N ASP A 285 21.02 -35.38 -11.96
CA ASP A 285 22.02 -35.72 -12.97
C ASP A 285 22.52 -34.47 -13.70
N ASP A 286 21.68 -33.43 -13.85
CA ASP A 286 21.96 -32.30 -14.75
C ASP A 286 21.94 -30.90 -14.11
N ASP A 287 21.73 -30.79 -12.79
CA ASP A 287 21.65 -29.52 -12.05
C ASP A 287 20.66 -28.51 -12.66
N SER A 288 19.58 -29.00 -13.26
CA SER A 288 18.51 -28.18 -13.84
C SER A 288 17.16 -28.47 -13.21
N VAL A 289 16.28 -27.48 -13.23
CA VAL A 289 14.94 -27.54 -12.65
C VAL A 289 13.91 -27.07 -13.66
N THR A 290 12.68 -27.55 -13.50
CA THR A 290 11.55 -27.04 -14.27
C THR A 290 10.95 -25.84 -13.56
N ILE A 291 10.91 -24.70 -14.22
CA ILE A 291 10.17 -23.53 -13.76
C ILE A 291 8.80 -23.49 -14.45
N ARG A 292 7.79 -23.04 -13.72
CA ARG A 292 6.43 -22.82 -14.22
C ARG A 292 5.99 -21.40 -13.88
N ASP A 293 5.63 -20.67 -14.92
CA ASP A 293 5.04 -19.34 -14.82
C ASP A 293 3.54 -19.42 -14.44
N ARG A 294 3.10 -18.55 -13.54
CA ARG A 294 1.71 -18.53 -13.05
C ARG A 294 0.72 -18.18 -14.15
N ASP A 295 0.99 -17.10 -14.88
CA ASP A 295 0.02 -16.47 -15.77
C ASP A 295 -0.08 -17.25 -17.08
N THR A 296 1.05 -17.52 -17.72
CA THR A 296 1.12 -18.24 -19.01
C THR A 296 0.96 -19.76 -18.87
N MET A 297 1.17 -20.30 -17.67
CA MET A 297 1.28 -21.75 -17.40
C MET A 297 2.45 -22.46 -18.09
N GLU A 298 3.29 -21.72 -18.81
CA GLU A 298 4.42 -22.28 -19.54
C GLU A 298 5.43 -22.91 -18.57
N GLN A 299 6.01 -24.03 -19.02
CA GLN A 299 7.04 -24.74 -18.30
C GLN A 299 8.31 -24.76 -19.13
N SER A 300 9.42 -24.38 -18.52
CA SER A 300 10.74 -24.41 -19.14
C SER A 300 11.76 -24.97 -18.17
N ARG A 301 12.82 -25.57 -18.70
CA ARG A 301 13.90 -26.17 -17.91
C ARG A 301 15.11 -25.24 -17.95
N ILE A 302 15.60 -24.83 -16.78
CA ILE A 302 16.74 -23.90 -16.65
C ILE A 302 17.75 -24.43 -15.64
N LYS A 303 19.00 -23.97 -15.74
CA LYS A 303 20.03 -24.38 -14.77
C LYS A 303 19.75 -23.76 -13.40
N ILE A 304 20.06 -24.48 -12.32
CA ILE A 304 19.90 -23.97 -10.95
C ILE A 304 20.67 -22.64 -10.76
N SER A 305 21.84 -22.52 -11.41
CA SER A 305 22.65 -21.30 -11.39
C SER A 305 21.98 -20.06 -11.98
N GLU A 306 20.98 -20.22 -12.85
CA GLU A 306 20.27 -19.14 -13.54
C GLU A 306 19.05 -18.64 -12.75
N LEU A 307 18.56 -19.44 -11.78
CA LEU A 307 17.34 -19.14 -11.03
C LEU A 307 17.37 -17.79 -10.32
N GLY A 308 18.55 -17.39 -9.81
CA GLY A 308 18.68 -16.13 -9.09
C GLY A 308 18.39 -14.92 -9.98
N GLY A 309 19.04 -14.87 -11.15
CA GLY A 309 18.81 -13.80 -12.13
C GLY A 309 17.41 -13.85 -12.75
N TYR A 310 16.88 -15.05 -12.99
CA TYR A 310 15.49 -15.21 -13.46
C TYR A 310 14.49 -14.63 -12.45
N LEU A 311 14.62 -14.97 -11.17
CA LEU A 311 13.73 -14.49 -10.12
C LEU A 311 13.86 -12.97 -9.93
N GLU A 312 15.08 -12.43 -9.96
CA GLU A 312 15.31 -10.99 -9.88
C GLU A 312 14.60 -10.23 -11.00
N GLY A 313 14.77 -10.70 -12.25
CA GLY A 313 14.09 -10.12 -13.40
C GLY A 313 12.56 -10.23 -13.34
N LEU A 314 12.02 -11.27 -12.70
CA LEU A 314 10.57 -11.44 -12.54
C LEU A 314 9.98 -10.54 -11.45
N ILE A 315 10.73 -10.22 -10.40
CA ILE A 315 10.21 -9.47 -9.24
C ILE A 315 10.43 -7.96 -9.36
N ILE A 316 11.52 -7.53 -10.01
CA ILE A 316 11.90 -6.11 -10.10
C ILE A 316 11.28 -5.41 -11.30
N ASN A 317 11.03 -6.14 -12.40
CA ASN A 317 10.37 -5.60 -13.60
C ASN A 317 8.84 -5.66 -13.48
#